data_AF-A0A915MDC2-F1
#
_entry.id   AF-A0A915MDC2-F1
#
_cell.length_a   1.000
_cell.length_b   1.000
_cell.length_c   1.000
_cell.angle_alpha   90.00
_cell.angle_beta   90.00
_cell.angle_gamma   90.00
#
_symmetry.space_group_name_H-M   'P 1'
#
loop_
_entity.id
_entity.type
_entity.pdbx_description
1 polymer ?
#
loop_
_entity_poly.entity_id
_entity_poly.type
_entity_poly.pdbx_seq_one_letter_code
_entity_poly.pdbx_strand_id
1 'polypeptide(L)'
;MTTAHRPTFDPAKGGTGRNEGDLAKLSQQYSSRDMPSHMTLKYRQKGQAHPDEINTKDLRRDVEEKEQLTSKDRHSRESRTTSGSSSISKRPK
;
A
#
# COMPACT_ATOMS: atom_id res chain seq x y z
N MET A 1 -18.91 44.85 19.14
CA MET A 1 -19.21 43.51 18.61
C MET A 1 -18.03 42.61 18.91
N THR A 2 -18.19 41.55 19.69
CA THR A 2 -17.15 40.54 19.90
C THR A 2 -17.37 39.41 18.88
N THR A 3 -16.32 38.98 18.18
CA THR A 3 -16.44 37.98 17.11
C THR A 3 -16.46 36.57 17.68
N ALA A 4 -17.54 35.82 17.45
CA ALA A 4 -17.65 34.42 17.87
C ALA A 4 -16.72 33.48 17.08
N HIS A 5 -16.34 33.87 15.86
CA HIS A 5 -15.36 33.15 15.04
C HIS A 5 -13.95 33.39 15.56
N ARG A 6 -13.35 32.36 16.14
CA ARG A 6 -11.97 32.32 16.64
C ARG A 6 -11.28 31.05 16.11
N PRO A 7 -9.98 31.10 15.76
CA PRO A 7 -9.24 29.93 15.31
C PRO A 7 -9.03 28.92 16.44
N THR A 8 -8.89 27.65 16.10
CA THR A 8 -8.52 26.58 17.03
C THR A 8 -7.00 26.51 17.13
N PHE A 9 -6.43 26.89 18.28
CA PHE A 9 -4.98 26.80 18.52
C PHE A 9 -4.55 25.44 19.10
N ASP A 10 -5.41 24.83 19.91
CA ASP A 10 -5.19 23.51 20.49
C ASP A 10 -6.24 22.51 19.96
N PRO A 11 -5.83 21.33 19.45
CA PRO A 11 -6.77 20.33 18.96
C PRO A 11 -7.52 19.63 20.10
N ALA A 12 -8.68 19.05 19.81
CA ALA A 12 -9.37 18.16 20.73
C ALA A 12 -8.53 16.90 21.00
N LYS A 13 -8.44 16.50 22.26
CA LYS A 13 -7.72 15.28 22.70
C LYS A 13 -8.71 14.12 22.83
N GLY A 14 -8.32 12.94 22.36
CA GLY A 14 -9.05 11.69 22.64
C GLY A 14 -8.88 11.25 24.11
N GLY A 15 -9.71 10.30 24.55
CA GLY A 15 -9.68 9.71 25.90
C GLY A 15 -10.94 9.99 26.74
N THR A 16 -11.88 10.80 26.23
CA THR A 16 -13.11 11.16 26.95
C THR A 16 -14.39 10.80 26.19
N GLY A 17 -14.24 10.28 24.96
CA GLY A 17 -15.35 9.89 24.09
C GLY A 17 -15.95 8.52 24.42
N ARG A 18 -16.98 8.16 23.64
CA ARG A 18 -17.63 6.85 23.69
C ARG A 18 -16.57 5.75 23.48
N ASN A 19 -16.47 4.83 24.43
CA ASN A 19 -15.53 3.69 24.47
C ASN A 19 -14.04 4.04 24.72
N GLU A 20 -13.71 5.27 25.11
CA GLU A 20 -12.31 5.67 25.34
C GLU A 20 -11.90 5.70 26.83
N GLY A 21 -12.88 5.63 27.74
CA GLY A 21 -12.65 5.66 29.18
C GLY A 21 -13.33 4.48 29.89
N ASP A 22 -14.19 4.78 30.86
CA ASP A 22 -14.87 3.78 31.67
C ASP A 22 -15.87 2.95 30.84
N LEU A 23 -15.53 1.68 30.62
CA LEU A 23 -16.38 0.69 29.96
C LEU A 23 -17.62 0.31 30.80
N ALA A 24 -17.77 0.77 32.05
CA ALA A 24 -18.95 0.50 32.85
C ALA A 24 -20.18 1.34 32.40
N LYS A 25 -19.99 2.42 31.63
CA LYS A 25 -21.06 3.28 31.10
C LYS A 25 -21.31 3.01 29.62
N LEU A 26 -21.46 1.74 29.26
CA LEU A 26 -21.72 1.32 27.88
C LEU A 26 -23.10 1.83 27.42
N SER A 27 -23.07 2.75 26.45
CA SER A 27 -24.27 3.21 25.75
C SER A 27 -24.81 2.10 24.84
N GLN A 28 -26.14 1.97 24.78
CA GLN A 28 -26.83 1.04 23.86
C GLN A 28 -26.92 1.57 22.42
N GLN A 29 -26.40 2.78 22.17
CA GLN A 29 -26.37 3.35 20.82
C GLN A 29 -25.29 2.64 20.00
N TYR A 30 -25.61 2.20 18.79
CA TYR A 30 -24.65 1.66 17.82
C TYR A 30 -24.92 2.25 16.44
N SER A 31 -23.87 2.42 15.64
CA SER A 31 -23.99 2.87 14.25
C SER A 31 -24.27 1.69 13.33
N SER A 32 -24.85 1.93 12.14
CA SER A 32 -24.93 0.92 11.09
C SER A 32 -23.56 0.36 10.68
N ARG A 33 -22.49 1.16 10.85
CA ARG A 33 -21.10 0.75 10.61
C ARG A 33 -20.54 -0.18 11.68
N ASP A 34 -21.10 -0.16 12.89
CA ASP A 34 -20.68 -1.00 14.01
C ASP A 34 -21.33 -2.40 13.95
N MET A 35 -22.21 -2.64 12.97
CA MET A 35 -22.83 -3.94 12.79
C MET A 35 -21.79 -5.01 12.41
N PRO A 36 -21.99 -6.28 12.83
CA PRO A 36 -21.03 -7.34 12.57
C PRO A 36 -20.69 -7.47 11.07
N SER A 37 -19.43 -7.26 10.74
CA SER A 37 -18.89 -7.37 9.39
C SER A 37 -17.44 -7.86 9.46
N HIS A 38 -17.02 -8.65 8.47
CA HIS A 38 -15.67 -9.23 8.37
C HIS A 38 -15.18 -9.90 9.67
N MET A 39 -16.01 -10.79 10.24
CA MET A 39 -15.71 -11.49 11.50
C MET A 39 -14.54 -12.49 11.41
N THR A 40 -14.04 -12.77 10.20
CA THR A 40 -12.98 -13.75 9.96
C THR A 40 -11.71 -13.07 9.45
N LEU A 41 -10.61 -13.22 10.19
CA LEU A 41 -9.29 -12.80 9.74
C LEU A 41 -8.71 -13.83 8.76
N LYS A 42 -8.33 -13.37 7.56
CA LYS A 42 -7.66 -14.21 6.57
C LYS A 42 -6.17 -14.22 6.86
N TYR A 43 -5.61 -15.41 7.04
CA TYR A 43 -4.17 -15.60 7.17
C TYR A 43 -3.54 -15.86 5.80
N ARG A 44 -2.30 -15.38 5.63
CA ARG A 44 -1.50 -15.71 4.46
C ARG A 44 -1.30 -17.22 4.41
N GLN A 45 -1.50 -17.83 3.25
CA GLN A 45 -1.21 -19.25 3.04
C GLN A 45 0.22 -19.43 2.54
N LYS A 46 0.71 -20.69 2.54
CA LYS A 46 1.95 -21.04 1.84
C LYS A 46 1.86 -20.60 0.37
N GLY A 47 2.94 -20.03 -0.17
CA GLY A 47 2.98 -19.40 -1.49
C GLY A 47 2.43 -17.97 -1.55
N GLN A 48 1.79 -17.45 -0.50
CA GLN A 48 1.32 -16.05 -0.41
C GLN A 48 2.26 -15.15 0.42
N ALA A 49 3.55 -15.49 0.42
CA ALA A 49 4.55 -14.89 1.30
C ALA A 49 4.20 -15.11 2.80
N HIS A 50 4.05 -16.38 3.18
CA HIS A 50 3.92 -16.78 4.58
C HIS A 50 5.20 -16.39 5.36
N PRO A 51 5.11 -15.94 6.63
CA PRO A 51 6.28 -15.51 7.41
C PRO A 51 7.41 -16.55 7.44
N ASP A 52 7.08 -17.83 7.58
CA ASP A 52 8.08 -18.91 7.59
C ASP A 52 8.92 -18.96 6.31
N GLU A 53 8.29 -18.77 5.15
CA GLU A 53 9.01 -18.76 3.88
C GLU A 53 9.91 -17.54 3.75
N ILE A 54 9.44 -16.37 4.20
CA ILE A 54 10.21 -15.13 4.16
C ILE A 54 11.45 -15.26 5.04
N ASN A 55 11.31 -15.83 6.23
CA ASN A 55 12.41 -15.98 7.18
C ASN A 55 13.52 -16.91 6.67
N THR A 56 13.18 -17.89 5.84
CA THR A 56 14.15 -18.85 5.27
C THR A 56 14.84 -18.38 3.99
N LYS A 57 14.34 -17.33 3.33
CA LYS A 57 14.84 -16.86 2.04
C LYS A 57 15.93 -15.81 2.20
N ASP A 58 16.96 -15.87 1.36
CA ASP A 58 17.94 -14.78 1.23
C ASP A 58 17.37 -13.69 0.31
N LEU A 59 16.79 -12.67 0.95
CA LEU A 59 16.10 -11.60 0.24
C LEU A 59 17.06 -10.71 -0.58
N ARG A 60 18.34 -10.59 -0.19
CA ARG A 60 19.28 -9.72 -0.92
C ARG A 60 19.60 -10.32 -2.28
N ARG A 61 19.98 -11.59 -2.28
CA ARG A 61 20.30 -12.32 -3.50
C ARG A 61 19.10 -12.39 -4.45
N ASP A 62 17.91 -12.70 -3.94
CA ASP A 62 16.69 -12.78 -4.76
C ASP A 62 16.35 -11.44 -5.44
N VAL A 63 16.61 -10.32 -4.77
CA VAL A 63 16.39 -8.97 -5.33
C VAL A 63 17.42 -8.69 -6.43
N GLU A 64 18.70 -8.92 -6.17
CA GLU A 64 19.77 -8.68 -7.13
C GLU A 64 19.58 -9.50 -8.43
N GLU A 65 19.20 -10.78 -8.30
CA GLU A 65 18.93 -11.64 -9.46
C GLU A 65 17.76 -11.10 -10.31
N LYS A 66 16.67 -10.65 -9.65
CA LYS A 66 15.52 -10.04 -10.33
C LYS A 66 15.88 -8.71 -10.99
N GLU A 67 16.68 -7.89 -10.34
CA GLU A 67 17.15 -6.61 -10.89
C GLU A 67 18.05 -6.83 -12.11
N GLN A 68 18.93 -7.83 -12.09
CA GLN A 68 19.74 -8.19 -13.26
C GLN A 68 18.87 -8.66 -14.43
N LEU A 69 17.88 -9.54 -14.18
CA LEU A 69 16.99 -10.04 -15.22
C LEU A 69 16.15 -8.91 -15.84
N THR A 70 15.56 -8.05 -15.02
CA THR A 70 14.77 -6.90 -15.50
C THR A 70 15.65 -5.89 -16.25
N SER A 71 16.89 -5.66 -15.81
CA SER A 71 17.84 -4.81 -16.51
C SER A 71 18.21 -5.38 -17.88
N LYS A 72 18.51 -6.68 -17.98
CA LYS A 72 18.80 -7.35 -19.27
C LYS A 72 17.63 -7.28 -20.25
N ASP A 73 16.39 -7.48 -19.77
CA ASP A 73 15.18 -7.34 -20.60
C ASP A 73 15.02 -5.90 -21.10
N ARG A 74 15.23 -4.88 -20.23
CA ARG A 74 15.21 -3.47 -20.65
C ARG A 74 16.25 -3.17 -21.72
N HIS A 75 17.49 -3.63 -21.56
CA HIS A 75 18.56 -3.43 -22.55
C HIS A 75 18.27 -4.16 -23.87
N SER A 76 17.66 -5.36 -23.83
CA SER A 76 17.23 -6.06 -25.05
C SER A 76 16.06 -5.38 -25.75
N ARG A 77 15.16 -4.72 -25.02
CA ARG A 77 14.06 -3.94 -25.63
C ARG A 77 14.61 -2.67 -26.26
N GLU A 78 15.51 -1.98 -25.59
CA GLU A 78 16.16 -0.76 -26.10
C GLU A 78 17.02 -1.02 -27.35
N SER A 79 17.71 -2.16 -27.43
CA SER A 79 18.46 -2.54 -28.64
C SER A 79 17.54 -2.91 -29.83
N ARG A 80 16.34 -3.44 -29.56
CA ARG A 80 15.33 -3.72 -30.61
C ARG A 80 14.65 -2.45 -31.10
N THR A 81 14.38 -1.48 -30.24
CA THR A 81 13.78 -0.19 -30.64
C THR A 81 14.75 0.65 -31.47
N THR A 82 16.04 0.66 -31.11
CA THR A 82 17.09 1.39 -31.83
C THR A 82 17.45 0.76 -33.19
N SER A 83 17.40 -0.57 -33.32
CA SER A 83 17.60 -1.26 -34.61
C SER A 83 16.41 -1.11 -35.56
N GLY A 84 15.17 -1.09 -35.06
CA GLY A 84 13.96 -0.91 -35.87
C GLY A 84 13.71 0.52 -36.38
N SER A 85 14.31 1.54 -35.74
CA SER A 85 14.24 2.93 -36.22
C SER A 85 15.22 3.23 -37.36
N SER A 86 16.21 2.37 -37.60
CA SER A 86 17.20 2.52 -38.68
C SER A 86 16.70 2.10 -40.07
N SER A 87 15.56 1.39 -40.16
CA SER A 87 15.06 0.81 -41.41
C SER A 87 13.97 1.60 -42.15
N ILE A 88 13.58 2.80 -41.70
CA ILE A 88 12.44 3.56 -42.28
C ILE A 88 12.82 4.67 -43.28
N SER A 89 14.11 4.94 -43.55
CA SER A 89 14.56 6.16 -44.24
C SER A 89 14.85 6.06 -45.76
N LYS A 90 14.47 4.99 -46.47
CA LYS A 90 14.64 4.90 -47.94
C LYS A 90 13.30 4.77 -48.68
N ARG A 91 12.66 5.91 -48.97
CA ARG A 91 11.68 6.06 -50.06
C ARG A 91 12.06 7.28 -50.91
N PRO A 92 12.41 7.12 -52.20
CA PRO A 92 12.72 8.24 -53.09
C PRO A 92 11.43 8.96 -53.53
N LYS A 93 11.56 10.27 -53.81
CA LYS A 93 10.54 11.13 -54.41
C LYS A 93 10.41 10.86 -55.91
#